data_AF-A0A5K7X387-F1
#
_entry.id   AF-A0A5K7X387-F1
#
_cell.length_a   1.000
_cell.length_b   1.000
_cell.length_c   1.000
_cell.angle_alpha   90.00
_cell.angle_beta   90.00
_cell.angle_gamma   90.00
#
_symmetry.space_group_name_H-M   'P 1'
#
loop_
_entity.id
_entity.type
_entity.pdbx_description
1 polymer ?
#
loop_
_entity_poly.entity_id
_entity_poly.type
_entity_poly.pdbx_seq_one_letter_code
_entity_poly.pdbx_strand_id
1 'polypeptide(L)'
;MMRLASLLTSCCLVVSSLLTGSAATVNATDAGATRISDFTLNDHAGAKRSLSEWKEKPVVVVVFLGTECPLAKLYGQKLGEMEQQFAERGVQFVGVNPNQQDTLQELAGYGVKFGVKFPLLKDPGAKIAAQFGATRTPEAFVLDADRVVRYRGRIDDQYGVGAARDRATKTELVDAIESLLADKPVAVAETQPVGCLIGRREAKQTSSDVTYAKHVAPMLQNRCVSCHRDGQIAPFTLTKYDDVVAWADMCLEVINDGRMPPWSANPAHGEFLNDARLTSEEKELFQKWVDAGTPEGDPSDMPPPRAFVDGWQLPKPDAVYKMPVEFEVPANGTVPYKYFIWDPGFTEDKWVYGAEARPGNPEVVHHLFLFYIPPGQEKHRPQDPLYNAIAAFAPGMPPIVGPEKYAVRIPAGSKLGFQVHYTPNGKATTDRSEAAVVFSDPKKVEKEVRVAAAMNFKFLIPPHHPNYPIAAEKTFNEDTYLYTLTPHMHFRGKAFRFTAHYPDGKEEILLDVPRYDFNWQIVYLLKKPKFLPAGTVMKLEGHFDNSADNPLNPDPAQFVRWGDQTWDEMMLGSMTVSAANQNLQAEREAAETPVSSAGGE
;
A
#
# COMPACT_ATOMS: atom_id res chain seq x y z
N MET A 1 -6.26 29.63 74.24
CA MET A 1 -7.16 29.00 75.23
C MET A 1 -6.88 27.51 75.24
N MET A 2 -6.55 26.98 76.42
CA MET A 2 -6.53 25.58 76.91
C MET A 2 -6.07 24.46 75.93
N ARG A 3 -4.92 23.81 76.15
CA ARG A 3 -4.64 22.71 77.13
C ARG A 3 -5.60 21.51 76.89
N LEU A 4 -5.17 20.25 76.70
CA LEU A 4 -4.25 19.46 77.52
C LEU A 4 -4.02 18.04 76.90
N ALA A 5 -2.81 17.48 77.11
CA ALA A 5 -2.50 16.08 77.53
C ALA A 5 -2.69 14.88 76.56
N SER A 6 -1.87 13.81 76.51
CA SER A 6 -0.68 13.30 77.24
C SER A 6 -0.02 12.20 76.35
N LEU A 7 1.30 12.14 76.13
CA LEU A 7 2.36 11.48 76.93
C LEU A 7 2.15 9.98 77.27
N LEU A 8 2.97 9.09 76.68
CA LEU A 8 3.85 8.12 77.36
C LEU A 8 4.62 7.26 76.32
N THR A 9 5.92 7.51 76.06
CA THR A 9 7.12 6.89 76.66
C THR A 9 7.29 5.39 76.37
N SER A 10 8.30 5.00 75.58
CA SER A 10 9.49 4.32 76.11
C SER A 10 10.53 4.04 75.02
N CYS A 11 11.75 4.49 75.29
CA CYS A 11 12.96 4.29 74.52
C CYS A 11 13.74 3.16 75.20
N CYS A 12 14.18 2.14 74.46
CA CYS A 12 15.20 1.19 74.91
C CYS A 12 16.28 1.05 73.83
N LEU A 13 17.45 1.61 74.13
CA LEU A 13 18.74 1.33 73.49
C LEU A 13 19.28 -0.01 74.00
N VAL A 14 19.63 -0.93 73.09
CA VAL A 14 20.64 -1.97 73.37
C VAL A 14 21.53 -2.17 72.14
N VAL A 15 22.84 -2.10 72.42
CA VAL A 15 24.01 -2.30 71.57
C VAL A 15 24.11 -3.75 71.08
N SER A 16 24.45 -3.99 69.81
CA SER A 16 25.42 -5.04 69.40
C SER A 16 25.58 -5.21 67.87
N SER A 17 26.84 -5.07 67.45
CA SER A 17 27.62 -6.13 66.77
C SER A 17 27.10 -6.75 65.46
N LEU A 18 27.84 -6.44 64.39
CA LEU A 18 28.12 -7.24 63.19
C LEU A 18 27.57 -8.68 63.18
N LEU A 19 26.62 -8.93 62.28
CA LEU A 19 26.40 -10.23 61.65
C LEU A 19 26.14 -10.01 60.16
N THR A 20 27.06 -10.49 59.35
CA THR A 20 26.98 -10.61 57.90
C THR A 20 25.77 -11.45 57.50
N GLY A 21 24.73 -10.80 56.97
CA GLY A 21 23.66 -11.46 56.24
C GLY A 21 23.75 -11.05 54.78
N SER A 22 24.18 -11.96 53.91
CA SER A 22 23.94 -11.82 52.47
C SER A 22 22.44 -11.73 52.26
N ALA A 23 21.94 -10.52 52.03
CA ALA A 23 20.64 -10.32 51.42
C ALA A 23 20.76 -10.90 50.00
N ALA A 24 20.17 -12.07 49.80
CA ALA A 24 19.97 -12.63 48.49
C ALA A 24 19.32 -11.56 47.62
N THR A 25 20.07 -11.07 46.64
CA THR A 25 19.51 -10.36 45.51
C THR A 25 18.56 -11.33 44.84
N VAL A 26 17.26 -11.11 45.04
CA VAL A 26 16.24 -11.78 44.24
C VAL A 26 16.44 -11.26 42.81
N ASN A 27 17.14 -12.06 42.00
CA ASN A 27 17.21 -11.84 40.57
C ASN A 27 15.78 -11.82 40.03
N ALA A 28 15.43 -10.75 39.33
CA ALA A 28 14.24 -10.70 38.50
C ALA A 28 14.44 -11.66 37.32
N THR A 29 14.19 -12.94 37.54
CA THR A 29 14.14 -13.99 36.50
C THR A 29 12.89 -14.84 36.71
N ASP A 30 12.19 -15.13 35.60
CA ASP A 30 11.15 -16.15 35.41
C ASP A 30 9.65 -15.86 35.51
N ALA A 31 9.20 -14.66 35.90
CA ALA A 31 7.77 -14.33 35.78
C ALA A 31 7.40 -13.89 34.34
N GLY A 32 7.31 -14.86 33.41
CA GLY A 32 6.89 -14.64 32.01
C GLY A 32 7.52 -15.57 30.95
N ALA A 33 8.42 -16.45 31.36
CA ALA A 33 9.18 -17.28 30.44
C ALA A 33 8.35 -18.50 29.96
N THR A 34 7.95 -18.50 28.68
CA THR A 34 7.14 -19.59 28.11
C THR A 34 8.05 -20.72 27.63
N ARG A 35 8.02 -21.87 28.32
CA ARG A 35 8.72 -23.08 27.85
C ARG A 35 7.90 -23.77 26.77
N ILE A 36 8.53 -24.04 25.62
CA ILE A 36 7.89 -24.71 24.49
C ILE A 36 8.07 -26.23 24.66
N SER A 37 6.95 -26.95 24.80
CA SER A 37 6.90 -28.40 24.69
C SER A 37 7.36 -28.89 23.31
N ASP A 38 7.91 -30.10 23.26
CA ASP A 38 8.31 -30.73 21.99
C ASP A 38 7.11 -30.85 21.04
N PHE A 39 7.38 -30.76 19.74
CA PHE A 39 6.40 -30.91 18.68
C PHE A 39 7.03 -31.62 17.49
N THR A 40 6.21 -32.23 16.64
CA THR A 40 6.64 -32.82 15.38
C THR A 40 5.73 -32.35 14.26
N LEU A 41 6.32 -31.75 13.23
CA LEU A 41 5.63 -31.27 12.03
C LEU A 41 6.28 -31.86 10.77
N ASN A 42 5.56 -31.84 9.65
CA ASN A 42 6.14 -32.15 8.36
C ASN A 42 6.84 -30.92 7.80
N ASP A 43 8.07 -31.08 7.30
CA ASP A 43 8.71 -30.06 6.47
C ASP A 43 8.11 -30.02 5.06
N HIS A 44 8.48 -29.01 4.29
CA HIS A 44 8.05 -28.79 2.91
C HIS A 44 8.42 -29.94 1.96
N ALA A 45 9.34 -30.84 2.34
CA ALA A 45 9.68 -32.07 1.61
C ALA A 45 8.91 -33.30 2.14
N GLY A 46 8.03 -33.12 3.12
CA GLY A 46 7.24 -34.18 3.76
C GLY A 46 7.98 -34.95 4.86
N ALA A 47 9.23 -34.60 5.18
CA ALA A 47 9.96 -35.25 6.26
C ALA A 47 9.51 -34.72 7.62
N LYS A 48 9.39 -35.61 8.61
CA LYS A 48 9.04 -35.22 9.97
C LYS A 48 10.24 -34.55 10.63
N ARG A 49 10.00 -33.39 11.25
CA ARG A 49 10.97 -32.61 12.03
C ARG A 49 10.41 -32.34 13.42
N SER A 50 11.24 -32.54 14.44
CA SER A 50 10.85 -32.31 15.84
C SER A 50 11.73 -31.29 16.53
N LEU A 51 11.19 -30.52 17.48
CA LEU A 51 11.97 -29.55 18.25
C LEU A 51 13.14 -30.22 19.00
N SER A 52 12.91 -31.45 19.48
CA SER A 52 13.93 -32.28 20.14
C SER A 52 15.12 -32.69 19.24
N GLU A 53 15.02 -32.58 17.90
CA GLU A 53 16.17 -32.78 17.00
C GLU A 53 17.26 -31.74 17.22
N TRP A 54 16.87 -30.56 17.70
CA TRP A 54 17.78 -29.44 17.94
C TRP A 54 18.13 -29.27 19.42
N LYS A 55 17.91 -30.28 20.27
CA LYS A 55 18.14 -30.20 21.72
C LYS A 55 19.56 -29.78 22.13
N GLU A 56 20.57 -30.07 21.31
CA GLU A 56 21.97 -29.70 21.54
C GLU A 56 22.32 -28.28 21.05
N LYS A 57 21.40 -27.61 20.35
CA LYS A 57 21.61 -26.25 19.83
C LYS A 57 21.43 -25.25 20.98
N PRO A 58 22.40 -24.36 21.24
CA PRO A 58 22.29 -23.36 22.30
C PRO A 58 21.14 -22.38 22.08
N VAL A 59 20.80 -22.11 20.82
CA VAL A 59 19.71 -21.21 20.44
C VAL A 59 18.90 -21.82 19.29
N VAL A 60 17.58 -21.75 19.37
CA VAL A 60 16.66 -22.10 18.28
C VAL A 60 15.78 -20.89 17.98
N VAL A 61 15.80 -20.43 16.73
CA VAL A 61 14.97 -19.36 16.22
C VAL A 61 13.80 -19.97 15.46
N VAL A 62 12.57 -19.68 15.91
CA VAL A 62 11.34 -20.10 15.23
C VAL A 62 10.70 -18.86 14.62
N VAL A 63 10.46 -18.88 13.31
CA VAL A 63 9.79 -17.77 12.61
C VAL A 63 8.50 -18.26 12.00
N PHE A 64 7.37 -17.67 12.41
CA PHE A 64 6.09 -17.95 11.79
C PHE A 64 5.99 -17.19 10.47
N LEU A 65 5.79 -17.90 9.35
CA LEU A 65 5.82 -17.37 7.99
C LEU A 65 4.57 -17.78 7.21
N GLY A 66 4.08 -16.90 6.34
CA GLY A 66 2.94 -17.15 5.45
C GLY A 66 3.38 -17.01 3.99
N THR A 67 2.95 -17.92 3.10
CA THR A 67 3.44 -17.90 1.71
C THR A 67 2.83 -16.76 0.89
N GLU A 68 1.66 -16.26 1.29
CA GLU A 68 0.99 -15.13 0.67
C GLU A 68 1.27 -13.79 1.37
N CYS A 69 1.80 -13.81 2.61
CA CYS A 69 2.09 -12.59 3.37
C CYS A 69 3.17 -11.75 2.66
N PRO A 70 2.88 -10.49 2.26
CA PRO A 70 3.86 -9.64 1.58
C PRO A 70 5.11 -9.38 2.42
N LEU A 71 4.97 -9.18 3.72
CA LEU A 71 6.11 -8.95 4.62
C LEU A 71 6.96 -10.20 4.77
N ALA A 72 6.36 -11.39 4.84
CA ALA A 72 7.14 -12.64 4.91
C ALA A 72 8.01 -12.82 3.65
N LYS A 73 7.45 -12.55 2.46
CA LYS A 73 8.18 -12.57 1.18
C LYS A 73 9.39 -11.62 1.19
N LEU A 74 9.21 -10.39 1.65
CA LEU A 74 10.30 -9.40 1.78
C LEU A 74 11.39 -9.85 2.76
N TYR A 75 11.02 -10.48 3.87
CA TYR A 75 11.97 -10.96 4.87
C TYR A 75 12.66 -12.28 4.51
N GLY A 76 12.15 -13.06 3.55
CA GLY A 76 12.64 -14.41 3.25
C GLY A 76 14.15 -14.47 3.01
N GLN A 77 14.67 -13.61 2.13
CA GLN A 77 16.10 -13.58 1.83
C GLN A 77 16.93 -13.20 3.07
N LYS A 78 16.48 -12.17 3.79
CA LYS A 78 17.16 -11.66 5.00
C LYS A 78 17.25 -12.73 6.09
N LEU A 79 16.18 -13.49 6.30
CA LEU A 79 16.18 -14.62 7.24
C LEU A 79 17.13 -15.73 6.81
N GLY A 80 17.23 -16.01 5.50
CA GLY A 80 18.21 -16.96 4.96
C GLY A 80 19.66 -16.50 5.13
N GLU A 81 19.93 -15.20 5.04
CA GLU A 81 21.24 -14.60 5.32
C GLU A 81 21.59 -14.65 6.81
N MET A 82 20.62 -14.35 7.69
CA MET A 82 20.79 -14.46 9.14
C MET A 82 21.08 -15.91 9.57
N GLU A 83 20.39 -16.89 9.00
CA GLU A 83 20.66 -18.30 9.30
C GLU A 83 22.11 -18.68 8.97
N GLN A 84 22.61 -18.29 7.78
CA GLN A 84 24.00 -18.54 7.38
C GLN A 84 25.00 -17.85 8.32
N GLN A 85 24.71 -16.61 8.74
CA GLN A 85 25.56 -15.85 9.66
C GLN A 85 25.71 -16.56 11.02
N PHE A 86 24.66 -17.19 11.52
CA PHE A 86 24.64 -17.77 12.87
C PHE A 86 24.82 -19.30 12.91
N ALA A 87 24.81 -19.98 11.77
CA ALA A 87 24.91 -21.44 11.67
C ALA A 87 26.18 -21.99 12.34
N GLU A 88 27.35 -21.38 12.07
CA GLU A 88 28.64 -21.81 12.65
C GLU A 88 28.72 -21.60 14.17
N ARG A 89 27.86 -20.73 14.71
CA ARG A 89 27.75 -20.45 16.15
C ARG A 89 26.70 -21.32 16.84
N GLY A 90 26.15 -22.32 16.13
CA GLY A 90 25.24 -23.30 16.68
C GLY A 90 23.78 -22.86 16.77
N VAL A 91 23.39 -21.76 16.13
CA VAL A 91 21.97 -21.35 16.08
C VAL A 91 21.24 -22.18 15.03
N GLN A 92 20.02 -22.63 15.37
CA GLN A 92 19.12 -23.28 14.41
C GLN A 92 17.97 -22.36 14.06
N PHE A 93 17.73 -22.11 12.78
CA PHE A 93 16.49 -21.47 12.31
C PHE A 93 15.46 -22.51 11.87
N VAL A 94 14.19 -22.22 12.12
CA VAL A 94 13.05 -23.03 11.69
C VAL A 94 11.92 -22.09 11.30
N GLY A 95 11.38 -22.26 10.09
CA GLY A 95 10.17 -21.56 9.67
C GLY A 95 8.96 -22.44 9.95
N VAL A 96 7.89 -21.86 10.48
CA VAL A 96 6.62 -22.56 10.72
C VAL A 96 5.51 -21.83 9.98
N ASN A 97 4.75 -22.54 9.16
CA ASN A 97 3.63 -22.01 8.42
C ASN A 97 2.30 -22.48 9.04
N PRO A 98 1.58 -21.59 9.76
CA PRO A 98 0.34 -21.95 10.47
C PRO A 98 -0.93 -21.72 9.64
N ASN A 99 -0.83 -21.00 8.53
CA ASN A 99 -1.95 -20.59 7.68
C ASN A 99 -2.62 -21.79 7.03
N GLN A 100 -3.92 -22.00 7.20
CA GLN A 100 -4.57 -23.22 6.67
C GLN A 100 -4.60 -23.28 5.14
N GLN A 101 -4.71 -22.13 4.48
CA GLN A 101 -4.80 -21.98 3.03
C GLN A 101 -3.48 -22.29 2.28
N ASP A 102 -2.33 -22.12 2.95
CA ASP A 102 -1.04 -22.36 2.31
C ASP A 102 -0.78 -23.87 2.17
N THR A 103 -0.48 -24.37 0.99
CA THR A 103 -0.15 -25.78 0.76
C THR A 103 1.33 -26.09 1.04
N LEU A 104 1.67 -27.37 1.21
CA LEU A 104 3.09 -27.80 1.30
C LEU A 104 3.89 -27.43 0.03
N GLN A 105 3.23 -27.48 -1.14
CA GLN A 105 3.86 -27.13 -2.42
C GLN A 105 4.17 -25.62 -2.49
N GLU A 106 3.24 -24.77 -2.04
CA GLU A 106 3.46 -23.33 -1.96
C GLU A 106 4.55 -23.00 -0.94
N LEU A 107 4.59 -23.72 0.19
CA LEU A 107 5.64 -23.56 1.20
C LEU A 107 7.03 -23.93 0.64
N ALA A 108 7.14 -25.03 -0.10
CA ALA A 108 8.37 -25.40 -0.80
C ALA A 108 8.75 -24.34 -1.85
N GLY A 109 7.77 -23.88 -2.63
CA GLY A 109 7.95 -22.83 -3.62
C GLY A 109 8.41 -21.50 -3.00
N TYR A 110 7.89 -21.13 -1.84
CA TYR A 110 8.32 -19.99 -1.06
C TYR A 110 9.80 -20.11 -0.65
N GLY A 111 10.21 -21.28 -0.13
CA GLY A 111 11.60 -21.53 0.25
C GLY A 111 12.58 -21.30 -0.90
N VAL A 112 12.26 -21.86 -2.08
CA VAL A 112 13.07 -21.68 -3.29
C VAL A 112 13.05 -20.23 -3.78
N LYS A 113 11.88 -19.62 -3.90
CA LYS A 113 11.70 -18.28 -4.50
C LYS A 113 12.35 -17.17 -3.67
N PHE A 114 12.32 -17.28 -2.35
CA PHE A 114 12.76 -16.22 -1.43
C PHE A 114 14.05 -16.60 -0.66
N GLY A 115 14.76 -17.64 -1.10
CA GLY A 115 16.09 -17.97 -0.56
C GLY A 115 16.09 -18.54 0.87
N VAL A 116 14.97 -19.07 1.34
CA VAL A 116 14.87 -19.67 2.68
C VAL A 116 15.28 -21.14 2.62
N LYS A 117 16.45 -21.45 3.18
CA LYS A 117 17.06 -22.80 3.13
C LYS A 117 16.90 -23.60 4.42
N PHE A 118 16.59 -22.94 5.54
CA PHE A 118 16.32 -23.64 6.79
C PHE A 118 15.00 -24.41 6.73
N PRO A 119 14.78 -25.41 7.60
CA PRO A 119 13.56 -26.21 7.60
C PRO A 119 12.30 -25.33 7.68
N LEU A 120 11.44 -25.44 6.65
CA LEU A 120 10.10 -24.87 6.63
C LEU A 120 9.09 -25.96 6.96
N LEU A 121 8.37 -25.79 8.06
CA LEU A 121 7.44 -26.75 8.63
C LEU A 121 6.00 -26.27 8.43
N LYS A 122 5.11 -27.21 8.14
CA LYS A 122 3.67 -26.95 8.08
C LYS A 122 3.02 -27.23 9.43
N ASP A 123 2.22 -26.28 9.94
CA ASP A 123 1.45 -26.39 11.19
C ASP A 123 -0.07 -26.40 10.91
N PRO A 124 -0.66 -27.54 10.53
CA PRO A 124 -2.09 -27.64 10.26
C PRO A 124 -2.94 -27.30 11.50
N GLY A 125 -3.86 -26.37 11.35
CA GLY A 125 -4.73 -25.90 12.43
C GLY A 125 -4.05 -24.93 13.40
N ALA A 126 -2.87 -24.39 13.06
CA ALA A 126 -2.17 -23.38 13.84
C ALA A 126 -1.93 -23.78 15.32
N LYS A 127 -1.69 -25.08 15.57
CA LYS A 127 -1.56 -25.62 16.94
C LYS A 127 -0.25 -25.19 17.58
N ILE A 128 0.84 -25.23 16.80
CA ILE A 128 2.16 -24.78 17.26
C ILE A 128 2.17 -23.25 17.37
N ALA A 129 1.55 -22.53 16.43
CA ALA A 129 1.34 -21.09 16.58
C ALA A 129 0.58 -20.74 17.87
N ALA A 130 -0.46 -21.50 18.23
CA ALA A 130 -1.17 -21.30 19.50
C ALA A 130 -0.28 -21.56 20.73
N GLN A 131 0.56 -22.60 20.69
CA GLN A 131 1.51 -22.90 21.77
C GLN A 131 2.54 -21.79 21.98
N PHE A 132 3.03 -21.16 20.90
CA PHE A 132 3.93 -20.02 20.97
C PHE A 132 3.22 -18.70 21.28
N GLY A 133 1.89 -18.65 21.17
CA GLY A 133 1.13 -17.40 21.21
C GLY A 133 1.32 -16.51 19.97
N ALA A 134 1.84 -17.06 18.88
CA ALA A 134 2.12 -16.32 17.63
C ALA A 134 0.83 -15.85 16.96
N THR A 135 0.73 -14.56 16.68
CA THR A 135 -0.48 -13.92 16.15
C THR A 135 -0.35 -13.45 14.71
N ARG A 136 0.89 -13.25 14.22
CA ARG A 136 1.14 -12.71 12.88
C ARG A 136 2.21 -13.48 12.12
N THR A 137 2.25 -13.25 10.82
CA THR A 137 3.35 -13.61 9.92
C THR A 137 3.88 -12.34 9.23
N PRO A 138 5.20 -12.09 9.19
CA PRO A 138 6.24 -12.79 9.95
C PRO A 138 6.24 -12.42 11.45
N GLU A 139 6.48 -13.41 12.31
CA GLU A 139 6.73 -13.20 13.75
C GLU A 139 7.84 -14.16 14.20
N ALA A 140 8.85 -13.63 14.89
CA ALA A 140 10.04 -14.37 15.29
C ALA A 140 10.07 -14.64 16.79
N PHE A 141 10.57 -15.81 17.17
CA PHE A 141 10.76 -16.28 18.54
C PHE A 141 12.18 -16.82 18.70
N VAL A 142 12.87 -16.44 19.78
CA VAL A 142 14.21 -16.97 20.11
C VAL A 142 14.11 -17.81 21.38
N LEU A 143 14.45 -19.09 21.26
CA LEU A 143 14.49 -20.06 22.33
C LEU A 143 15.94 -20.27 22.81
N ASP A 144 16.13 -20.34 24.12
CA ASP A 144 17.40 -20.78 24.71
C ASP A 144 17.58 -22.31 24.67
N ALA A 145 18.67 -22.79 25.28
CA ALA A 145 18.99 -24.22 25.39
C ALA A 145 17.90 -25.04 26.11
N ASP A 146 17.18 -24.41 27.04
CA ASP A 146 16.05 -24.98 27.79
C ASP A 146 14.72 -24.94 27.01
N ARG A 147 14.74 -24.43 25.77
CA ARG A 147 13.55 -24.21 24.92
C ARG A 147 12.55 -23.25 25.54
N VAL A 148 13.05 -22.29 26.31
CA VAL A 148 12.26 -21.20 26.86
C VAL A 148 12.36 -19.99 25.94
N VAL A 149 11.22 -19.38 25.63
CA VAL A 149 11.15 -18.16 24.83
C VAL A 149 11.83 -17.02 25.61
N ARG A 150 12.86 -16.43 25.00
CA ARG A 150 13.60 -15.27 25.51
C ARG A 150 13.36 -14.01 24.67
N TYR A 151 12.85 -14.18 23.44
CA TYR A 151 12.41 -13.10 22.58
C TYR A 151 11.16 -13.50 21.80
N ARG A 152 10.23 -12.57 21.60
CA ARG A 152 9.12 -12.67 20.65
C ARG A 152 8.80 -11.34 19.98
N GLY A 153 8.50 -11.34 18.68
CA GLY A 153 7.98 -10.15 17.99
C GLY A 153 8.49 -10.00 16.56
N ARG A 154 8.77 -8.76 16.14
CA ARG A 154 9.23 -8.45 14.78
C ARG A 154 10.66 -8.94 14.53
N ILE A 155 11.03 -9.05 13.26
CA ILE A 155 12.42 -9.38 12.86
C ILE A 155 13.31 -8.14 13.07
N ASP A 156 12.85 -7.00 12.53
CA ASP A 156 13.46 -5.68 12.66
C ASP A 156 12.41 -4.60 12.33
N ASP A 157 12.84 -3.34 12.14
CA ASP A 157 11.98 -2.22 11.75
C ASP A 157 12.10 -1.82 10.27
N GLN A 158 12.67 -2.64 9.40
CA GLN A 158 12.80 -2.29 7.98
C GLN A 158 11.45 -2.23 7.27
N TYR A 159 10.54 -3.17 7.56
CA TYR A 159 9.24 -3.25 6.91
C TYR A 159 8.09 -3.05 7.90
N GLY A 160 7.02 -2.41 7.41
CA GLY A 160 5.78 -2.15 8.14
C GLY A 160 4.56 -2.31 7.23
N VAL A 161 3.36 -2.09 7.78
CA VAL A 161 2.13 -2.09 6.96
C VAL A 161 2.16 -0.88 6.03
N GLY A 162 2.29 -1.14 4.73
CA GLY A 162 2.38 -0.09 3.70
C GLY A 162 3.68 0.73 3.75
N ALA A 163 4.67 0.31 4.54
CA ALA A 163 5.90 1.07 4.77
C ALA A 163 7.15 0.21 4.58
N ALA A 164 8.16 0.75 3.93
CA ALA A 164 9.47 0.12 3.76
C ALA A 164 10.57 1.16 3.89
N ARG A 165 11.56 0.87 4.74
CA ARG A 165 12.80 1.64 4.87
C ARG A 165 13.87 1.02 3.99
N ASP A 166 14.79 1.86 3.50
CA ASP A 166 15.96 1.37 2.75
C ASP A 166 16.81 0.41 3.60
N ARG A 167 16.87 0.65 4.91
CA ARG A 167 17.57 -0.20 5.88
C ARG A 167 16.88 -0.20 7.24
N ALA A 168 17.06 -1.28 7.98
CA ALA A 168 16.67 -1.34 9.39
C ALA A 168 17.50 -0.35 10.22
N THR A 169 16.87 0.29 11.21
CA THR A 169 17.54 1.06 12.27
C THR A 169 17.57 0.33 13.60
N LYS A 170 16.72 -0.70 13.74
CA LYS A 170 16.67 -1.60 14.90
C LYS A 170 16.79 -3.04 14.41
N THR A 171 17.46 -3.89 15.17
CA THR A 171 17.81 -5.26 14.77
C THR A 171 17.43 -6.29 15.83
N GLU A 172 16.19 -6.23 16.32
CA GLU A 172 15.80 -6.91 17.57
C GLU A 172 16.00 -8.43 17.55
N LEU A 173 15.75 -9.10 16.42
CA LEU A 173 16.02 -10.53 16.31
C LEU A 173 17.51 -10.86 16.43
N VAL A 174 18.37 -10.07 15.77
CA VAL A 174 19.83 -10.23 15.83
C VAL A 174 20.32 -9.96 17.25
N ASP A 175 19.87 -8.87 17.86
CA ASP A 175 20.26 -8.48 19.21
C ASP A 175 19.88 -9.55 20.26
N ALA A 176 18.72 -10.18 20.09
CA ALA A 176 18.27 -11.28 20.94
C ALA A 176 19.14 -12.54 20.79
N ILE A 177 19.45 -12.93 19.54
CA ILE A 177 20.33 -14.08 19.27
C ILE A 177 21.73 -13.84 19.85
N GLU A 178 22.31 -12.66 19.61
CA GLU A 178 23.63 -12.28 20.13
C GLU A 178 23.67 -12.27 21.66
N SER A 179 22.61 -11.78 22.30
CA SER A 179 22.51 -11.77 23.77
C SER A 179 22.56 -13.19 24.32
N LEU A 180 21.79 -14.13 23.76
CA LEU A 180 21.80 -15.52 24.24
C LEU A 180 23.13 -16.24 23.95
N LEU A 181 23.73 -16.02 22.78
CA LEU A 181 25.04 -16.60 22.46
C LEU A 181 26.15 -16.05 23.36
N ALA A 182 25.98 -14.84 23.91
CA ALA A 182 26.89 -14.23 24.88
C ALA A 182 26.52 -14.53 26.34
N ASP A 183 25.54 -15.39 26.60
CA ASP A 183 25.00 -15.71 27.93
C ASP A 183 24.53 -14.46 28.71
N LYS A 184 23.89 -13.53 27.99
CA LYS A 184 23.34 -12.28 28.51
C LYS A 184 21.81 -12.27 28.42
N PRO A 185 21.12 -11.56 29.34
CA PRO A 185 19.69 -11.36 29.22
C PRO A 185 19.35 -10.54 27.96
N VAL A 186 18.27 -10.92 27.28
CA VAL A 186 17.73 -10.16 26.14
C VAL A 186 17.11 -8.87 26.66
N ALA A 187 17.67 -7.72 26.29
CA ALA A 187 17.24 -6.42 26.81
C ALA A 187 15.80 -6.04 26.40
N VAL A 188 15.40 -6.40 25.17
CA VAL A 188 14.05 -6.19 24.64
C VAL A 188 13.46 -7.55 24.30
N ALA A 189 12.79 -8.18 25.28
CA ALA A 189 12.27 -9.54 25.13
C ALA A 189 10.97 -9.63 24.31
N GLU A 190 10.25 -8.52 24.13
CA GLU A 190 9.01 -8.48 23.35
C GLU A 190 8.92 -7.21 22.50
N THR A 191 8.54 -7.39 21.23
CA THR A 191 8.18 -6.30 20.32
C THR A 191 6.86 -6.60 19.62
N GLN A 192 6.19 -5.55 19.12
CA GLN A 192 4.97 -5.74 18.35
C GLN A 192 5.30 -6.34 16.96
N PRO A 193 4.78 -7.53 16.62
CA PRO A 193 4.96 -8.09 15.28
C PRO A 193 4.16 -7.28 14.26
N VAL A 194 4.63 -7.28 13.01
CA VAL A 194 3.97 -6.58 11.90
C VAL A 194 3.77 -7.55 10.75
N GLY A 195 2.57 -7.55 10.16
CA GLY A 195 2.23 -8.40 9.02
C GLY A 195 0.83 -8.98 9.10
N CYS A 196 0.62 -10.08 8.41
CA CYS A 196 -0.68 -10.72 8.25
C CYS A 196 -1.08 -11.50 9.50
N LEU A 197 -2.36 -11.44 9.89
CA LEU A 197 -2.89 -12.26 10.98
C LEU A 197 -2.78 -13.76 10.66
N ILE A 198 -2.48 -14.56 11.69
CA ILE A 198 -2.60 -16.02 11.62
C ILE A 198 -4.07 -16.37 11.83
N GLY A 199 -4.76 -16.73 10.75
CA GLY A 199 -6.14 -17.20 10.80
C GLY A 199 -6.24 -18.52 11.56
N ARG A 200 -6.96 -18.54 12.69
CA ARG A 200 -7.19 -19.75 13.51
C ARG A 200 -8.64 -20.24 13.45
N ARG A 201 -9.50 -19.59 12.66
CA ARG A 201 -10.91 -19.97 12.55
C ARG A 201 -11.02 -21.23 11.73
N GLU A 202 -11.66 -22.23 12.31
CA GLU A 202 -12.28 -23.30 11.56
C GLU A 202 -13.67 -22.83 11.13
N ALA A 203 -14.05 -23.06 9.87
CA ALA A 203 -15.39 -22.77 9.39
C ALA A 203 -16.40 -23.50 10.29
N LYS A 204 -17.23 -22.75 11.01
CA LYS A 204 -18.33 -23.31 11.80
C LYS A 204 -19.61 -22.92 11.10
N GLN A 205 -20.26 -23.91 10.50
CA GLN A 205 -21.59 -23.75 9.90
C GLN A 205 -22.62 -23.56 11.02
N THR A 206 -22.68 -22.36 11.59
CA THR A 206 -23.78 -21.96 12.46
C THR A 206 -24.90 -21.39 11.59
N SER A 207 -26.16 -21.65 11.97
CA SER A 207 -27.28 -21.01 11.28
C SER A 207 -27.27 -19.51 11.58
N SER A 208 -27.14 -18.69 10.53
CA SER A 208 -27.16 -17.23 10.60
C SER A 208 -28.01 -16.68 9.47
N ASP A 209 -28.66 -15.55 9.70
CA ASP A 209 -29.35 -14.81 8.65
C ASP A 209 -28.37 -14.19 7.64
N VAL A 210 -27.08 -14.07 8.01
CA VAL A 210 -26.01 -13.57 7.13
C VAL A 210 -25.09 -14.71 6.73
N THR A 211 -25.07 -15.02 5.44
CA THR A 211 -24.25 -16.07 4.81
C THR A 211 -23.33 -15.52 3.74
N TYR A 212 -22.29 -16.28 3.41
CA TYR A 212 -21.36 -15.93 2.35
C TYR A 212 -22.07 -15.80 1.00
N ALA A 213 -22.77 -16.85 0.59
CA ALA A 213 -23.35 -16.96 -0.75
C ALA A 213 -24.32 -15.81 -1.05
N LYS A 214 -25.23 -15.54 -0.11
CA LYS A 214 -26.30 -14.56 -0.30
C LYS A 214 -25.87 -13.11 -0.10
N HIS A 215 -24.91 -12.85 0.79
CA HIS A 215 -24.62 -11.49 1.25
C HIS A 215 -23.17 -11.04 1.07
N VAL A 216 -22.20 -11.86 1.47
CA VAL A 216 -20.79 -11.45 1.43
C VAL A 216 -20.21 -11.55 0.02
N ALA A 217 -20.50 -12.61 -0.73
CA ALA A 217 -20.00 -12.79 -2.08
C ALA A 217 -20.40 -11.62 -3.03
N PRO A 218 -21.67 -11.14 -3.06
CA PRO A 218 -22.04 -9.96 -3.85
C PRO A 218 -21.25 -8.71 -3.45
N MET A 219 -21.07 -8.47 -2.14
CA MET A 219 -20.31 -7.33 -1.63
C MET A 219 -18.85 -7.41 -2.11
N LEU A 220 -18.18 -8.56 -1.94
CA LEU A 220 -16.80 -8.75 -2.36
C LEU A 220 -16.64 -8.61 -3.89
N GLN A 221 -17.55 -9.17 -4.68
CA GLN A 221 -17.52 -9.03 -6.15
C GLN A 221 -17.59 -7.56 -6.62
N ASN A 222 -18.36 -6.74 -5.90
CA ASN A 222 -18.53 -5.33 -6.23
C ASN A 222 -17.37 -4.46 -5.76
N ARG A 223 -16.77 -4.79 -4.60
CA ARG A 223 -15.84 -3.91 -3.88
C ARG A 223 -14.38 -4.34 -3.92
N CYS A 224 -14.11 -5.64 -4.02
CA CYS A 224 -12.79 -6.21 -3.75
C CYS A 224 -12.22 -7.01 -4.94
N VAL A 225 -13.07 -7.75 -5.65
CA VAL A 225 -12.62 -8.73 -6.66
C VAL A 225 -11.99 -8.08 -7.90
N SER A 226 -12.17 -6.77 -8.13
CA SER A 226 -11.42 -6.05 -9.18
C SER A 226 -9.90 -6.20 -9.00
N CYS A 227 -9.44 -6.19 -7.75
CA CYS A 227 -8.02 -6.34 -7.38
C CYS A 227 -7.70 -7.72 -6.79
N HIS A 228 -8.64 -8.34 -6.05
CA HIS A 228 -8.48 -9.64 -5.40
C HIS A 228 -8.95 -10.81 -6.27
N ARG A 229 -8.34 -10.95 -7.46
CA ARG A 229 -8.54 -12.07 -8.39
C ARG A 229 -7.21 -12.44 -9.04
N ASP A 230 -7.16 -13.63 -9.63
CA ASP A 230 -5.94 -14.14 -10.26
C ASP A 230 -5.33 -13.16 -11.28
N GLY A 231 -4.01 -13.02 -11.23
CA GLY A 231 -3.24 -12.17 -12.13
C GLY A 231 -3.39 -10.67 -11.91
N GLN A 232 -4.06 -10.24 -10.83
CA GLN A 232 -4.13 -8.84 -10.42
C GLN A 232 -3.20 -8.57 -9.23
N ILE A 233 -3.09 -7.31 -8.83
CA ILE A 233 -2.07 -6.86 -7.88
C ILE A 233 -2.25 -7.36 -6.44
N ALA A 234 -3.45 -7.77 -6.02
CA ALA A 234 -3.64 -8.22 -4.65
C ALA A 234 -2.86 -9.52 -4.39
N PRO A 235 -2.28 -9.69 -3.20
CA PRO A 235 -1.42 -10.83 -2.89
C PRO A 235 -2.15 -12.18 -2.75
N PHE A 236 -3.48 -12.18 -2.71
CA PHE A 236 -4.36 -13.34 -2.60
C PHE A 236 -5.73 -13.03 -3.23
N THR A 237 -6.49 -14.08 -3.56
CA THR A 237 -7.82 -13.93 -4.19
C THR A 237 -8.96 -13.91 -3.17
N LEU A 238 -10.07 -13.27 -3.54
CA LEU A 238 -11.32 -13.24 -2.77
C LEU A 238 -12.50 -13.72 -3.65
N THR A 239 -12.23 -14.64 -4.57
CA THR A 239 -13.23 -15.16 -5.52
C THR A 239 -13.90 -16.45 -5.06
N LYS A 240 -13.27 -17.17 -4.12
CA LYS A 240 -13.74 -18.46 -3.60
C LYS A 240 -13.97 -18.39 -2.09
N TYR A 241 -14.94 -19.15 -1.61
CA TYR A 241 -15.33 -19.17 -0.20
C TYR A 241 -14.16 -19.52 0.73
N ASP A 242 -13.43 -20.60 0.45
CA ASP A 242 -12.33 -21.07 1.30
C ASP A 242 -11.23 -20.01 1.48
N ASP A 243 -10.88 -19.30 0.40
CA ASP A 243 -9.91 -18.20 0.44
C ASP A 243 -10.42 -17.05 1.32
N VAL A 244 -11.70 -16.68 1.17
CA VAL A 244 -12.31 -15.59 1.94
C VAL A 244 -12.37 -15.94 3.43
N VAL A 245 -12.69 -17.19 3.79
CA VAL A 245 -12.71 -17.66 5.18
C VAL A 245 -11.30 -17.61 5.79
N ALA A 246 -10.29 -18.07 5.06
CA ALA A 246 -8.91 -18.07 5.52
C ALA A 246 -8.39 -16.66 5.83
N TRP A 247 -8.87 -15.65 5.10
CA TRP A 247 -8.50 -14.25 5.24
C TRP A 247 -9.51 -13.41 6.04
N ALA A 248 -10.60 -13.99 6.56
CA ALA A 248 -11.73 -13.25 7.12
C ALA A 248 -11.35 -12.30 8.26
N ASP A 249 -10.52 -12.74 9.22
CA ASP A 249 -10.05 -11.89 10.33
C ASP A 249 -9.15 -10.75 9.83
N MET A 250 -8.30 -11.02 8.84
CA MET A 250 -7.44 -10.01 8.24
C MET A 250 -8.25 -8.98 7.43
N CYS A 251 -9.23 -9.45 6.65
CA CYS A 251 -10.20 -8.63 5.93
C CYS A 251 -10.95 -7.70 6.91
N LEU A 252 -11.39 -8.24 8.04
CA LEU A 252 -12.09 -7.46 9.05
C LEU A 252 -11.19 -6.38 9.67
N GLU A 253 -9.93 -6.72 10.00
CA GLU A 253 -8.94 -5.75 10.50
C GLU A 253 -8.74 -4.59 9.50
N VAL A 254 -8.49 -4.88 8.22
CA VAL A 254 -8.25 -3.83 7.21
C VAL A 254 -9.49 -2.98 6.92
N ILE A 255 -10.69 -3.57 7.02
CA ILE A 255 -11.96 -2.85 6.85
C ILE A 255 -12.19 -1.89 8.02
N ASN A 256 -11.95 -2.37 9.25
CA ASN A 256 -12.13 -1.58 10.47
C ASN A 256 -11.11 -0.43 10.57
N ASP A 257 -9.86 -0.68 10.18
CA ASP A 257 -8.81 0.34 10.09
C ASP A 257 -9.04 1.32 8.92
N GLY A 258 -9.95 1.00 8.00
CA GLY A 258 -10.18 1.73 6.77
C GLY A 258 -8.94 1.74 5.86
N ARG A 259 -8.16 0.66 5.87
CA ARG A 259 -7.08 0.39 4.91
C ARG A 259 -7.63 -0.18 3.60
N MET A 260 -8.74 -0.91 3.69
CA MET A 260 -9.43 -1.48 2.53
C MET A 260 -10.96 -1.26 2.60
N PRO A 261 -11.61 -1.04 1.44
CA PRO A 261 -11.01 -0.60 0.18
C PRO A 261 -10.27 0.74 0.36
N PRO A 262 -9.21 0.99 -0.42
CA PRO A 262 -8.41 2.20 -0.30
C PRO A 262 -9.24 3.40 -0.77
N TRP A 263 -9.75 4.18 0.19
CA TRP A 263 -10.47 5.40 -0.10
C TRP A 263 -10.46 6.32 1.11
N SER A 264 -9.87 7.51 0.93
CA SER A 264 -9.68 8.46 2.01
C SER A 264 -10.40 9.79 1.79
N ALA A 265 -11.20 9.94 0.73
CA ALA A 265 -12.00 11.16 0.56
C ALA A 265 -13.15 11.22 1.57
N ASN A 266 -13.30 12.39 2.18
CA ASN A 266 -14.33 12.71 3.14
C ASN A 266 -15.72 12.74 2.45
N PRO A 267 -16.70 11.94 2.90
CA PRO A 267 -18.07 11.94 2.33
C PRO A 267 -18.77 13.28 2.30
N ALA A 268 -18.39 14.21 3.18
CA ALA A 268 -19.05 15.51 3.27
C ALA A 268 -18.78 16.43 2.07
N HIS A 269 -17.79 16.07 1.23
CA HIS A 269 -17.30 16.90 0.14
C HIS A 269 -17.15 16.11 -1.16
N GLY A 270 -17.72 16.65 -2.24
CA GLY A 270 -17.69 16.04 -3.56
C GLY A 270 -18.57 14.79 -3.69
N GLU A 271 -18.88 14.43 -4.93
CA GLU A 271 -19.48 13.15 -5.29
C GLU A 271 -18.65 12.54 -6.42
N PHE A 272 -18.22 11.29 -6.27
CA PHE A 272 -17.26 10.67 -7.19
C PHE A 272 -17.83 9.38 -7.81
N LEU A 273 -17.55 9.16 -9.11
CA LEU A 273 -17.99 7.96 -9.83
C LEU A 273 -17.28 6.69 -9.34
N ASN A 274 -16.04 6.84 -8.87
CA ASN A 274 -15.17 5.76 -8.45
C ASN A 274 -15.10 5.58 -6.93
N ASP A 275 -16.11 6.05 -6.19
CA ASP A 275 -16.19 5.90 -4.74
C ASP A 275 -16.19 4.41 -4.34
N ALA A 276 -15.05 3.98 -3.78
CA ALA A 276 -14.79 2.58 -3.45
C ALA A 276 -15.20 2.21 -2.01
N ARG A 277 -15.75 3.14 -1.22
CA ARG A 277 -16.03 2.89 0.19
C ARG A 277 -17.06 1.78 0.38
N LEU A 278 -16.87 1.04 1.48
CA LEU A 278 -17.93 0.26 2.07
C LEU A 278 -18.87 1.17 2.85
N THR A 279 -20.17 0.97 2.63
CA THR A 279 -21.25 1.52 3.46
C THR A 279 -21.18 0.96 4.88
N SER A 280 -21.81 1.65 5.84
CA SER A 280 -21.88 1.16 7.23
C SER A 280 -22.56 -0.21 7.30
N GLU A 281 -23.59 -0.41 6.49
CA GLU A 281 -24.34 -1.65 6.36
C GLU A 281 -23.46 -2.79 5.81
N GLU A 282 -22.65 -2.53 4.78
CA GLU A 282 -21.70 -3.51 4.23
C GLU A 282 -20.63 -3.91 5.28
N LYS A 283 -20.14 -2.95 6.09
CA LYS A 283 -19.17 -3.25 7.16
C LYS A 283 -19.79 -4.11 8.26
N GLU A 284 -20.98 -3.73 8.74
CA GLU A 284 -21.72 -4.51 9.73
C GLU A 284 -22.09 -5.90 9.22
N LEU A 285 -22.43 -6.02 7.94
CA LEU A 285 -22.72 -7.29 7.30
C LEU A 285 -21.51 -8.23 7.35
N PHE A 286 -20.34 -7.74 6.95
CA PHE A 286 -19.11 -8.54 6.98
C PHE A 286 -18.74 -8.93 8.41
N GLN A 287 -18.82 -8.00 9.37
CA GLN A 287 -18.59 -8.28 10.80
C GLN A 287 -19.53 -9.37 11.32
N LYS A 288 -20.84 -9.26 11.07
CA LYS A 288 -21.84 -10.26 11.48
C LYS A 288 -21.56 -11.66 10.90
N TRP A 289 -21.13 -11.72 9.64
CA TRP A 289 -20.75 -12.98 9.01
C TRP A 289 -19.52 -13.60 9.68
N VAL A 290 -18.49 -12.80 9.98
CA VAL A 290 -17.30 -13.26 10.70
C VAL A 290 -17.65 -13.74 12.11
N ASP A 291 -18.47 -12.98 12.85
CA ASP A 291 -18.89 -13.32 14.21
C ASP A 291 -19.74 -14.61 14.28
N ALA A 292 -20.52 -14.88 13.23
CA ALA A 292 -21.27 -16.11 13.07
C ALA A 292 -20.41 -17.35 12.71
N GLY A 293 -19.08 -17.20 12.60
CA GLY A 293 -18.21 -18.32 12.23
C GLY A 293 -18.20 -18.60 10.72
N THR A 294 -18.43 -17.54 9.92
CA THR A 294 -18.33 -17.52 8.45
C THR A 294 -19.22 -18.54 7.73
N PRO A 295 -20.53 -18.62 7.98
CA PRO A 295 -21.39 -19.61 7.34
C PRO A 295 -21.46 -19.42 5.82
N GLU A 296 -21.35 -20.51 5.06
CA GLU A 296 -21.34 -20.47 3.59
C GLU A 296 -22.71 -20.11 3.03
N GLY A 297 -23.77 -20.70 3.58
CA GLY A 297 -25.15 -20.57 3.10
C GLY A 297 -25.48 -21.54 1.96
N ASP A 298 -26.62 -21.31 1.31
CA ASP A 298 -27.05 -22.13 0.17
C ASP A 298 -26.25 -21.71 -1.09
N PRO A 299 -25.52 -22.63 -1.75
CA PRO A 299 -24.80 -22.31 -2.98
C PRO A 299 -25.68 -21.76 -4.11
N SER A 300 -26.99 -22.03 -4.10
CA SER A 300 -27.93 -21.47 -5.08
C SER A 300 -28.22 -19.97 -4.90
N ASP A 301 -27.88 -19.40 -3.74
CA ASP A 301 -27.94 -17.96 -3.50
C ASP A 301 -26.71 -17.20 -4.05
N MET A 302 -25.70 -17.91 -4.55
CA MET A 302 -24.48 -17.28 -5.08
C MET A 302 -24.80 -16.34 -6.25
N PRO A 303 -24.25 -15.11 -6.25
CA PRO A 303 -24.38 -14.22 -7.39
C PRO A 303 -23.67 -14.81 -8.61
N PRO A 304 -24.15 -14.54 -9.83
CA PRO A 304 -23.41 -14.89 -11.03
C PRO A 304 -22.01 -14.26 -10.98
N PRO A 305 -20.94 -14.99 -11.34
CA PRO A 305 -19.59 -14.45 -11.33
C PRO A 305 -19.50 -13.18 -12.18
N ARG A 306 -18.89 -12.13 -11.63
CA ARG A 306 -18.58 -10.92 -12.39
C ARG A 306 -17.68 -11.27 -13.58
N ALA A 307 -18.10 -10.87 -14.77
CA ALA A 307 -17.28 -10.97 -15.96
C ALA A 307 -16.18 -9.91 -15.93
N PHE A 308 -14.94 -10.34 -16.18
CA PHE A 308 -13.80 -9.46 -16.41
C PHE A 308 -13.35 -9.61 -17.85
N VAL A 309 -12.92 -8.51 -18.46
CA VAL A 309 -12.36 -8.53 -19.81
C VAL A 309 -10.91 -9.00 -19.71
N ASP A 310 -10.57 -10.03 -20.48
CA ASP A 310 -9.18 -10.43 -20.67
C ASP A 310 -8.51 -9.45 -21.65
N GLY A 311 -7.33 -8.95 -21.27
CA GLY A 311 -6.59 -7.97 -22.06
C GLY A 311 -6.99 -6.52 -21.75
N TRP A 312 -7.37 -5.78 -22.79
CA TRP A 312 -7.73 -4.36 -22.67
C TRP A 312 -9.19 -4.20 -22.32
N GLN A 313 -9.49 -3.38 -21.31
CA GLN A 313 -10.85 -3.00 -20.95
C GLN A 313 -11.43 -1.96 -21.93
N LEU A 314 -10.59 -1.37 -22.78
CA LEU A 314 -11.00 -0.50 -23.88
C LEU A 314 -11.78 -1.29 -24.95
N PRO A 315 -12.85 -0.71 -25.54
CA PRO A 315 -13.71 -1.40 -26.51
C PRO A 315 -13.00 -1.81 -27.81
N LYS A 316 -11.82 -1.25 -28.12
CA LYS A 316 -10.76 -1.76 -29.02
C LYS A 316 -9.64 -0.71 -29.08
N PRO A 317 -8.38 -1.05 -28.76
CA PRO A 317 -7.25 -0.14 -28.97
C PRO A 317 -6.97 0.13 -30.46
N ASP A 318 -6.69 1.39 -30.81
CA ASP A 318 -6.19 1.76 -32.14
C ASP A 318 -4.66 1.66 -32.21
N ALA A 319 -3.98 1.92 -31.08
CA ALA A 319 -2.55 1.73 -30.94
C ALA A 319 -2.20 1.17 -29.56
N VAL A 320 -1.15 0.35 -29.51
CA VAL A 320 -0.54 -0.16 -28.29
C VAL A 320 0.93 0.19 -28.28
N TYR A 321 1.34 0.95 -27.28
CA TYR A 321 2.72 1.35 -27.04
C TYR A 321 3.32 0.48 -25.94
N LYS A 322 4.52 -0.04 -26.16
CA LYS A 322 5.24 -0.85 -25.17
C LYS A 322 6.49 -0.14 -24.73
N MET A 323 6.94 -0.42 -23.51
CA MET A 323 8.28 -0.02 -23.08
C MET A 323 9.31 -0.49 -24.13
N PRO A 324 10.20 0.41 -24.58
CA PRO A 324 11.18 0.10 -25.63
C PRO A 324 12.18 -0.95 -25.18
N VAL A 325 12.45 -1.05 -23.88
CA VAL A 325 13.34 -2.04 -23.26
C VAL A 325 12.65 -2.68 -22.06
N GLU A 326 12.97 -3.93 -21.79
CA GLU A 326 12.61 -4.61 -20.55
C GLU A 326 13.51 -4.09 -19.40
N PHE A 327 12.96 -4.02 -18.19
CA PHE A 327 13.68 -3.56 -17.01
C PHE A 327 13.78 -4.68 -15.96
N GLU A 328 14.98 -4.87 -15.40
CA GLU A 328 15.22 -5.79 -14.28
C GLU A 328 14.91 -5.09 -12.95
N VAL A 329 13.91 -5.60 -12.24
CA VAL A 329 13.52 -5.12 -10.92
C VAL A 329 14.26 -5.94 -9.86
N PRO A 330 15.01 -5.31 -8.94
CA PRO A 330 15.70 -6.03 -7.87
C PRO A 330 14.71 -6.67 -6.89
N ALA A 331 15.17 -7.66 -6.13
CA ALA A 331 14.34 -8.32 -5.11
C ALA A 331 13.95 -7.40 -3.95
N ASN A 332 14.84 -6.47 -3.57
CA ASN A 332 14.72 -5.64 -2.38
C ASN A 332 15.25 -4.21 -2.64
N GLY A 333 14.95 -3.30 -1.71
CA GLY A 333 15.42 -1.91 -1.72
C GLY A 333 14.49 -0.96 -2.47
N THR A 334 14.94 0.28 -2.64
CA THR A 334 14.18 1.32 -3.36
C THR A 334 14.67 1.47 -4.79
N VAL A 335 13.74 1.55 -5.74
CA VAL A 335 14.03 1.76 -7.15
C VAL A 335 13.66 3.20 -7.51
N PRO A 336 14.63 4.06 -7.91
CA PRO A 336 14.32 5.38 -8.43
C PRO A 336 13.41 5.28 -9.66
N TYR A 337 12.52 6.27 -9.83
CA TYR A 337 11.67 6.38 -11.02
C TYR A 337 12.45 6.12 -12.31
N LYS A 338 11.91 5.25 -13.16
CA LYS A 338 12.50 4.90 -14.45
C LYS A 338 11.75 5.57 -15.58
N TYR A 339 12.51 6.05 -16.57
CA TYR A 339 11.98 6.73 -17.74
C TYR A 339 12.44 6.00 -19.00
N PHE A 340 11.49 5.69 -19.89
CA PHE A 340 11.75 5.02 -21.15
C PHE A 340 11.15 5.83 -22.29
N ILE A 341 12.01 6.58 -23.00
CA ILE A 341 11.59 7.58 -23.99
C ILE A 341 11.93 7.10 -25.40
N TRP A 342 11.00 7.27 -26.34
CA TRP A 342 11.20 6.96 -27.76
C TRP A 342 10.44 7.95 -28.66
N ASP A 343 10.80 7.96 -29.94
CA ASP A 343 10.08 8.73 -30.96
C ASP A 343 9.08 7.81 -31.70
N PRO A 344 7.77 8.07 -31.60
CA PRO A 344 6.75 7.31 -32.32
C PRO A 344 6.59 7.73 -33.80
N GLY A 345 7.23 8.81 -34.23
CA GLY A 345 7.15 9.31 -35.61
C GLY A 345 5.83 10.02 -35.94
N PHE A 346 5.20 10.71 -34.97
CA PHE A 346 3.96 11.44 -35.23
C PHE A 346 4.18 12.60 -36.21
N THR A 347 3.60 12.51 -37.41
CA THR A 347 3.63 13.58 -38.42
C THR A 347 2.43 14.52 -38.36
N GLU A 348 1.41 14.17 -37.58
CA GLU A 348 0.17 14.91 -37.38
C GLU A 348 -0.27 14.84 -35.91
N ASP A 349 -1.10 15.80 -35.48
CA ASP A 349 -1.68 15.80 -34.14
C ASP A 349 -2.55 14.55 -33.93
N LYS A 350 -2.41 13.90 -32.78
CA LYS A 350 -3.26 12.78 -32.36
C LYS A 350 -4.20 13.21 -31.25
N TRP A 351 -5.42 12.71 -31.28
CA TRP A 351 -6.47 13.05 -30.32
C TRP A 351 -6.92 11.80 -29.60
N VAL A 352 -6.66 11.69 -28.30
CA VAL A 352 -6.92 10.48 -27.50
C VAL A 352 -8.14 10.70 -26.61
N TYR A 353 -9.18 9.88 -26.75
CA TYR A 353 -10.37 9.93 -25.89
C TYR A 353 -10.52 8.68 -25.00
N GLY A 354 -9.75 7.64 -25.29
CA GLY A 354 -9.67 6.41 -24.49
C GLY A 354 -8.23 5.99 -24.30
N ALA A 355 -7.83 5.66 -23.07
CA ALA A 355 -6.49 5.19 -22.76
C ALA A 355 -6.48 4.25 -21.54
N GLU A 356 -5.59 3.26 -21.59
CA GLU A 356 -5.38 2.30 -20.51
C GLU A 356 -3.89 1.95 -20.46
N ALA A 357 -3.29 2.00 -19.27
CA ALA A 357 -1.93 1.51 -19.06
C ALA A 357 -1.98 0.17 -18.33
N ARG A 358 -1.15 -0.79 -18.74
CA ARG A 358 -1.09 -2.14 -18.19
C ARG A 358 0.36 -2.49 -17.82
N PRO A 359 0.62 -2.78 -16.54
CA PRO A 359 1.89 -3.38 -16.12
C PRO A 359 2.19 -4.66 -16.89
N GLY A 360 3.46 -4.84 -17.29
CA GLY A 360 3.93 -6.13 -17.76
C GLY A 360 4.05 -7.13 -16.61
N ASN A 361 4.39 -6.62 -15.43
CA ASN A 361 4.42 -7.35 -14.16
C ASN A 361 3.68 -6.56 -13.06
N PRO A 362 2.40 -6.87 -12.81
CA PRO A 362 1.60 -6.14 -11.81
C PRO A 362 2.06 -6.37 -10.37
N GLU A 363 2.92 -7.36 -10.09
CA GLU A 363 3.43 -7.60 -8.73
C GLU A 363 4.47 -6.57 -8.28
N VAL A 364 5.09 -5.83 -9.20
CA VAL A 364 6.19 -4.90 -8.91
C VAL A 364 5.99 -3.50 -9.47
N VAL A 365 5.04 -3.29 -10.38
CA VAL A 365 4.71 -1.94 -10.90
C VAL A 365 3.67 -1.29 -10.00
N HIS A 366 4.07 -0.23 -9.30
CA HIS A 366 3.17 0.54 -8.43
C HIS A 366 2.51 1.71 -9.17
N HIS A 367 3.27 2.42 -10.01
CA HIS A 367 2.72 3.43 -10.92
C HIS A 367 3.33 3.29 -12.30
N LEU A 368 2.51 3.57 -13.32
CA LEU A 368 2.91 3.57 -14.71
C LEU A 368 2.20 4.71 -15.43
N PHE A 369 2.96 5.60 -16.08
CA PHE A 369 2.42 6.66 -16.92
C PHE A 369 2.95 6.51 -18.33
N LEU A 370 2.07 6.61 -19.32
CA LEU A 370 2.41 7.01 -20.68
C LEU A 370 2.20 8.52 -20.78
N PHE A 371 3.23 9.26 -21.20
CA PHE A 371 3.14 10.71 -21.42
C PHE A 371 3.82 11.10 -22.72
N TYR A 372 3.54 12.31 -23.22
CA TYR A 372 4.25 12.87 -24.36
C TYR A 372 5.22 13.99 -23.95
N ILE A 373 6.28 14.13 -24.74
CA ILE A 373 7.23 15.25 -24.68
C ILE A 373 6.95 16.10 -25.92
N PRO A 374 6.56 17.39 -25.76
CA PRO A 374 6.23 18.25 -26.89
C PRO A 374 7.37 18.39 -27.92
N PRO A 375 7.06 18.69 -29.19
CA PRO A 375 8.07 18.93 -30.21
C PRO A 375 9.00 20.08 -29.82
N GLY A 376 10.27 19.99 -30.19
CA GLY A 376 11.29 20.99 -29.87
C GLY A 376 11.85 20.90 -28.44
N GLN A 377 11.31 20.03 -27.59
CA GLN A 377 11.85 19.77 -26.25
C GLN A 377 12.84 18.59 -26.28
N GLU A 378 14.12 18.86 -26.01
CA GLU A 378 15.18 17.83 -26.10
C GLU A 378 15.08 16.74 -25.02
N LYS A 379 14.76 17.13 -23.79
CA LYS A 379 14.66 16.24 -22.61
C LYS A 379 13.31 16.42 -21.93
N HIS A 380 12.76 15.34 -21.37
CA HIS A 380 11.58 15.46 -20.52
C HIS A 380 11.88 16.35 -19.31
N ARG A 381 10.85 17.04 -18.83
CA ARG A 381 10.84 17.76 -17.56
C ARG A 381 10.19 16.87 -16.49
N PRO A 382 10.53 17.04 -15.20
CA PRO A 382 9.92 16.25 -14.12
C PRO A 382 8.39 16.31 -14.08
N GLN A 383 7.80 17.43 -14.51
CA GLN A 383 6.36 17.63 -14.55
C GLN A 383 5.66 17.09 -15.80
N ASP A 384 6.38 16.64 -16.84
CA ASP A 384 5.75 16.14 -18.07
C ASP A 384 4.87 14.90 -17.84
N PRO A 385 5.26 13.91 -17.02
CA PRO A 385 4.37 12.80 -16.66
C PRO A 385 3.06 13.22 -16.00
N LEU A 386 3.00 14.42 -15.43
CA LEU A 386 1.78 15.00 -14.87
C LEU A 386 0.97 15.77 -15.92
N TYR A 387 1.57 16.75 -16.60
CA TYR A 387 0.84 17.66 -17.49
C TYR A 387 0.49 17.04 -18.84
N ASN A 388 1.31 16.10 -19.30
CA ASN A 388 1.20 15.50 -20.63
C ASN A 388 0.84 14.01 -20.53
N ALA A 389 0.24 13.59 -19.41
CA ALA A 389 -0.23 12.22 -19.22
C ALA A 389 -1.27 11.84 -20.28
N ILE A 390 -1.08 10.69 -20.92
CA ILE A 390 -1.98 10.08 -21.89
C ILE A 390 -2.72 8.90 -21.25
N ALA A 391 -1.96 8.01 -20.62
CA ALA A 391 -2.48 6.86 -19.89
C ALA A 391 -1.78 6.78 -18.54
N ALA A 392 -2.51 6.33 -17.51
CA ALA A 392 -1.96 6.10 -16.20
C ALA A 392 -2.47 4.76 -15.66
N PHE A 393 -1.65 4.14 -14.83
CA PHE A 393 -2.03 3.02 -14.00
C PHE A 393 -1.57 3.28 -12.58
N ALA A 394 -2.51 3.10 -11.67
CA ALA A 394 -2.30 2.86 -10.27
C ALA A 394 -3.23 1.69 -9.87
N PRO A 395 -2.89 0.93 -8.82
CA PRO A 395 -3.71 -0.16 -8.31
C PRO A 395 -5.16 0.30 -8.07
N GLY A 396 -6.13 -0.35 -8.71
CA GLY A 396 -7.55 -0.02 -8.59
C GLY A 396 -8.06 1.10 -9.51
N MET A 397 -7.20 1.71 -10.33
CA MET A 397 -7.61 2.71 -11.30
C MET A 397 -8.27 2.06 -12.55
N PRO A 398 -9.49 2.47 -12.94
CA PRO A 398 -10.10 2.01 -14.19
C PRO A 398 -9.44 2.64 -15.41
N PRO A 399 -9.63 2.09 -16.63
CA PRO A 399 -9.25 2.77 -17.86
C PRO A 399 -9.95 4.13 -17.97
N ILE A 400 -9.29 5.10 -18.59
CA ILE A 400 -9.87 6.41 -18.85
C ILE A 400 -10.56 6.36 -20.21
N VAL A 401 -11.89 6.46 -20.24
CA VAL A 401 -12.66 6.54 -21.50
C VAL A 401 -13.69 7.66 -21.37
N GLY A 402 -13.53 8.70 -22.18
CA GLY A 402 -14.48 9.80 -22.32
C GLY A 402 -15.38 9.65 -23.55
N PRO A 403 -16.30 10.60 -23.77
CA PRO A 403 -16.96 10.75 -25.07
C PRO A 403 -15.92 11.04 -26.16
N GLU A 404 -16.06 10.42 -27.35
CA GLU A 404 -15.12 10.61 -28.49
C GLU A 404 -14.83 12.08 -28.81
N LYS A 405 -15.81 12.95 -28.60
CA LYS A 405 -15.71 14.38 -28.84
C LYS A 405 -14.82 15.15 -27.86
N TYR A 406 -14.44 14.57 -26.72
CA TYR A 406 -13.58 15.19 -25.71
C TYR A 406 -12.27 14.41 -25.67
N ALA A 407 -11.18 15.03 -26.11
CA ALA A 407 -9.93 14.31 -26.35
C ALA A 407 -8.70 15.09 -25.88
N VAL A 408 -7.69 14.37 -25.40
CA VAL A 408 -6.35 14.89 -25.12
C VAL A 408 -5.58 14.98 -26.43
N ARG A 409 -4.97 16.15 -26.69
CA ARG A 409 -4.17 16.36 -27.90
C ARG A 409 -2.71 15.99 -27.65
N ILE A 410 -2.13 15.21 -28.56
CA ILE A 410 -0.70 14.95 -28.65
C ILE A 410 -0.19 15.67 -29.91
N PRO A 411 0.60 16.75 -29.77
CA PRO A 411 1.08 17.50 -30.92
C PRO A 411 1.96 16.67 -31.86
N ALA A 412 1.91 16.95 -33.16
CA ALA A 412 2.83 16.39 -34.14
C ALA A 412 4.31 16.60 -33.74
N GLY A 413 5.15 15.61 -34.01
CA GLY A 413 6.57 15.61 -33.63
C GLY A 413 6.85 15.37 -32.15
N SER A 414 5.83 15.07 -31.34
CA SER A 414 6.03 14.70 -29.93
C SER A 414 6.71 13.33 -29.80
N LYS A 415 7.59 13.21 -28.81
CA LYS A 415 8.10 11.91 -28.34
C LYS A 415 7.16 11.32 -27.30
N LEU A 416 7.25 10.03 -27.05
CA LEU A 416 6.54 9.37 -25.96
C LEU A 416 7.52 8.90 -24.89
N GLY A 417 7.02 8.81 -23.66
CA GLY A 417 7.77 8.31 -22.51
C GLY A 417 6.90 7.45 -21.62
N PHE A 418 7.46 6.35 -21.13
CA PHE A 418 6.95 5.68 -19.94
C PHE A 418 7.69 6.20 -18.70
N GLN A 419 6.96 6.57 -17.65
CA GLN A 419 7.49 6.73 -16.30
C GLN A 419 6.97 5.55 -15.46
N VAL A 420 7.86 4.81 -14.81
CA VAL A 420 7.51 3.64 -14.00
C VAL A 420 8.09 3.76 -12.60
N HIS A 421 7.24 3.55 -11.60
CA HIS A 421 7.61 3.41 -10.20
C HIS A 421 7.51 1.93 -9.81
N TYR A 422 8.65 1.33 -9.45
CA TYR A 422 8.72 -0.07 -9.06
C TYR A 422 8.80 -0.22 -7.54
N THR A 423 8.07 -1.19 -7.01
CA THR A 423 8.14 -1.61 -5.61
C THR A 423 8.59 -3.07 -5.56
N PRO A 424 9.85 -3.34 -5.17
CA PRO A 424 10.34 -4.71 -4.99
C PRO A 424 9.49 -5.51 -4.01
N ASN A 425 9.35 -6.81 -4.26
CA ASN A 425 8.43 -7.69 -3.53
C ASN A 425 9.13 -8.91 -2.88
N GLY A 426 10.46 -8.88 -2.76
CA GLY A 426 11.28 -9.95 -2.22
C GLY A 426 11.87 -10.88 -3.29
N LYS A 427 11.49 -10.73 -4.58
CA LYS A 427 11.99 -11.55 -5.69
C LYS A 427 12.46 -10.69 -6.86
N ALA A 428 13.68 -10.93 -7.34
CA ALA A 428 14.18 -10.29 -8.55
C ALA A 428 13.35 -10.76 -9.76
N THR A 429 12.92 -9.82 -10.59
CA THR A 429 12.02 -10.09 -11.71
C THR A 429 12.22 -9.07 -12.84
N THR A 430 11.41 -9.15 -13.88
CA THR A 430 11.43 -8.18 -14.97
C THR A 430 10.05 -7.57 -15.18
N ASP A 431 10.02 -6.40 -15.81
CA ASP A 431 8.81 -5.76 -16.28
C ASP A 431 9.02 -5.17 -17.68
N ARG A 432 7.96 -5.28 -18.48
CA ARG A 432 7.83 -4.58 -19.75
C ARG A 432 6.38 -4.15 -19.94
N SER A 433 6.07 -3.02 -19.33
CA SER A 433 4.74 -2.42 -19.35
C SER A 433 4.33 -1.88 -20.73
N GLU A 434 3.02 -1.75 -20.93
CA GLU A 434 2.39 -1.27 -22.16
C GLU A 434 1.20 -0.34 -21.88
N ALA A 435 0.80 0.44 -22.88
CA ALA A 435 -0.38 1.28 -22.82
C ALA A 435 -1.10 1.31 -24.17
N ALA A 436 -2.42 1.20 -24.12
CA ALA A 436 -3.31 1.27 -25.26
C ALA A 436 -3.99 2.64 -25.33
N VAL A 437 -4.24 3.11 -26.54
CA VAL A 437 -4.99 4.34 -26.81
C VAL A 437 -6.04 4.12 -27.90
N VAL A 438 -7.12 4.89 -27.82
CA VAL A 438 -8.17 5.00 -28.81
C VAL A 438 -8.22 6.45 -29.30
N PHE A 439 -8.13 6.62 -30.61
CA PHE A 439 -8.06 7.94 -31.24
C PHE A 439 -9.43 8.44 -31.67
N SER A 440 -9.68 9.72 -31.44
CA SER A 440 -10.83 10.43 -32.00
C SER A 440 -10.51 10.89 -33.41
N ASP A 441 -11.50 10.86 -34.31
CA ASP A 441 -11.42 11.62 -35.55
C ASP A 441 -11.30 13.11 -35.18
N PRO A 442 -10.21 13.81 -35.60
CA PRO A 442 -10.02 15.22 -35.29
C PRO A 442 -11.24 16.08 -35.59
N LYS A 443 -12.04 15.74 -36.63
CA LYS A 443 -13.23 16.50 -37.02
C LYS A 443 -14.35 16.47 -35.96
N LYS A 444 -14.45 15.38 -35.20
CA LYS A 444 -15.48 15.18 -34.17
C LYS A 444 -15.12 15.77 -32.81
N VAL A 445 -13.87 16.20 -32.63
CA VAL A 445 -13.43 16.75 -31.34
C VAL A 445 -14.09 18.10 -31.12
N GLU A 446 -14.95 18.22 -30.11
CA GLU A 446 -15.53 19.48 -29.66
C GLU A 446 -14.60 20.16 -28.63
N LYS A 447 -14.00 19.38 -27.72
CA LYS A 447 -13.20 19.91 -26.61
C LYS A 447 -11.85 19.22 -26.47
N GLU A 448 -10.80 20.04 -26.34
CA GLU A 448 -9.49 19.60 -25.88
C GLU A 448 -9.53 19.45 -24.36
N VAL A 449 -9.27 18.22 -23.91
CA VAL A 449 -9.10 17.90 -22.50
C VAL A 449 -7.62 18.03 -22.18
N ARG A 450 -7.33 18.72 -21.08
CA ARG A 450 -5.95 18.96 -20.63
C ARG A 450 -5.83 18.79 -19.12
N VAL A 451 -4.60 18.66 -18.66
CA VAL A 451 -4.28 18.69 -17.24
C VAL A 451 -3.95 20.13 -16.83
N ALA A 452 -4.70 20.66 -15.87
CA ALA A 452 -4.29 21.80 -15.06
C ALA A 452 -3.68 21.29 -13.75
N ALA A 453 -2.77 22.04 -13.13
CA ALA A 453 -2.26 21.70 -11.81
C ALA A 453 -1.91 22.97 -11.03
N ALA A 454 -1.90 22.85 -9.70
CA ALA A 454 -1.26 23.79 -8.81
C ALA A 454 -0.10 23.07 -8.13
N MET A 455 1.06 23.72 -8.06
CA MET A 455 2.29 23.13 -7.53
C MET A 455 3.03 24.16 -6.68
N ASN A 456 3.70 23.72 -5.62
CA ASN A 456 4.60 24.56 -4.84
C ASN A 456 6.00 23.94 -4.76
N PHE A 457 6.96 24.52 -5.49
CA PHE A 457 8.36 24.10 -5.50
C PHE A 457 9.21 24.72 -4.38
N LYS A 458 8.66 25.67 -3.63
CA LYS A 458 9.39 26.50 -2.66
C LYS A 458 8.86 26.27 -1.25
N PHE A 459 9.28 25.17 -0.65
CA PHE A 459 9.02 24.86 0.75
C PHE A 459 10.24 24.23 1.41
N LEU A 460 10.27 24.26 2.74
CA LEU A 460 11.24 23.57 3.56
C LEU A 460 10.53 23.05 4.82
N ILE A 461 10.21 21.76 4.85
CA ILE A 461 9.54 21.12 5.99
C ILE A 461 10.60 20.93 7.09
N PRO A 462 10.38 21.44 8.32
CA PRO A 462 11.32 21.30 9.41
C PRO A 462 11.47 19.85 9.90
N PRO A 463 12.63 19.47 10.45
CA PRO A 463 12.81 18.22 11.18
C PRO A 463 11.75 18.02 12.26
N HIS A 464 11.33 16.77 12.45
CA HIS A 464 10.40 16.32 13.49
C HIS A 464 9.00 16.96 13.48
N HIS A 465 8.65 17.77 12.47
CA HIS A 465 7.36 18.45 12.43
C HIS A 465 6.23 17.46 12.08
N PRO A 466 5.21 17.26 12.93
CA PRO A 466 4.24 16.17 12.76
C PRO A 466 3.09 16.48 11.79
N ASN A 467 2.93 17.76 11.40
CA ASN A 467 1.81 18.19 10.56
C ASN A 467 2.04 19.56 9.88
N TYR A 468 3.02 19.66 8.99
CA TYR A 468 3.41 20.92 8.34
C TYR A 468 2.52 21.24 7.14
N PRO A 469 1.81 22.38 7.09
CA PRO A 469 0.96 22.72 5.95
C PRO A 469 1.76 23.38 4.82
N ILE A 470 1.47 23.00 3.58
CA ILE A 470 1.99 23.65 2.37
C ILE A 470 0.82 23.87 1.42
N ALA A 471 0.70 25.08 0.88
CA ALA A 471 -0.33 25.42 -0.08
C ALA A 471 0.20 25.63 -1.50
N ALA A 472 -0.65 25.41 -2.48
CA ALA A 472 -0.46 25.78 -3.87
C ALA A 472 -1.77 26.31 -4.45
N GLU A 473 -1.71 27.20 -5.44
CA GLU A 473 -2.93 27.79 -6.03
C GLU A 473 -2.88 27.80 -7.56
N LYS A 474 -4.05 27.73 -8.17
CA LYS A 474 -4.25 27.90 -9.62
C LYS A 474 -5.49 28.74 -9.89
N THR A 475 -5.31 29.87 -10.54
CA THR A 475 -6.43 30.67 -11.08
C THR A 475 -6.85 30.15 -12.45
N PHE A 476 -8.15 29.99 -12.67
CA PHE A 476 -8.75 29.72 -13.97
C PHE A 476 -9.20 31.03 -14.61
N ASN A 477 -8.53 31.47 -15.68
CA ASN A 477 -8.78 32.78 -16.31
C ASN A 477 -9.89 32.74 -17.37
N GLU A 478 -10.49 31.57 -17.59
CA GLU A 478 -11.57 31.33 -18.54
C GLU A 478 -12.58 30.38 -17.90
N ASP A 479 -13.81 30.41 -18.39
CA ASP A 479 -14.84 29.45 -17.97
C ASP A 479 -14.35 28.03 -18.26
N THR A 480 -14.34 27.18 -17.24
CA THR A 480 -13.68 25.89 -17.27
C THR A 480 -14.61 24.80 -16.75
N TYR A 481 -14.63 23.63 -17.40
CA TYR A 481 -15.16 22.42 -16.80
C TYR A 481 -14.05 21.61 -16.15
N LEU A 482 -14.27 21.22 -14.89
CA LEU A 482 -13.41 20.35 -14.10
C LEU A 482 -14.01 18.94 -14.05
N TYR A 483 -13.19 17.92 -14.29
CA TYR A 483 -13.62 16.52 -14.37
C TYR A 483 -13.04 15.65 -13.26
N THR A 484 -11.77 15.87 -12.91
CA THR A 484 -11.05 15.03 -11.94
C THR A 484 -10.22 15.88 -10.99
N LEU A 485 -9.91 15.31 -9.82
CA LEU A 485 -9.02 15.89 -8.82
C LEU A 485 -8.04 14.81 -8.37
N THR A 486 -6.74 15.10 -8.40
CA THR A 486 -5.71 14.13 -8.03
C THR A 486 -4.68 14.79 -7.11
N PRO A 487 -4.71 14.52 -5.79
CA PRO A 487 -3.65 14.94 -4.89
C PRO A 487 -2.37 14.12 -5.12
N HIS A 488 -1.20 14.74 -4.99
CA HIS A 488 0.07 14.02 -5.00
C HIS A 488 1.10 14.64 -4.05
N MET A 489 1.62 13.80 -3.17
CA MET A 489 2.68 14.02 -2.17
C MET A 489 3.45 12.71 -1.98
N HIS A 490 4.65 12.73 -1.40
CA HIS A 490 5.44 11.53 -1.13
C HIS A 490 5.20 10.97 0.29
N PHE A 491 6.21 10.31 0.87
CA PHE A 491 6.12 9.52 2.11
C PHE A 491 5.62 10.30 3.33
N ARG A 492 5.77 11.61 3.36
CA ARG A 492 5.33 12.46 4.48
C ARG A 492 3.95 13.04 4.25
N GLY A 493 3.36 12.88 3.06
CA GLY A 493 1.99 13.29 2.81
C GLY A 493 1.02 12.68 3.82
N LYS A 494 0.23 13.52 4.49
CA LYS A 494 -0.68 13.15 5.59
C LYS A 494 -2.14 13.46 5.27
N ALA A 495 -2.40 14.63 4.70
CA ALA A 495 -3.74 15.03 4.26
C ALA A 495 -3.65 16.00 3.07
N PHE A 496 -4.72 16.08 2.29
CA PHE A 496 -4.79 16.97 1.12
C PHE A 496 -6.19 17.52 0.92
N ARG A 497 -6.32 18.80 0.56
CA ARG A 497 -7.61 19.44 0.27
C ARG A 497 -7.57 20.27 -1.01
N PHE A 498 -8.67 20.28 -1.74
CA PHE A 498 -8.97 21.17 -2.86
C PHE A 498 -10.18 22.04 -2.53
N THR A 499 -9.99 23.36 -2.55
CA THR A 499 -11.01 24.36 -2.28
C THR A 499 -11.12 25.32 -3.47
N ALA A 500 -12.32 25.48 -4.00
CA ALA A 500 -12.62 26.48 -5.02
C ALA A 500 -13.13 27.77 -4.37
N HIS A 501 -12.44 28.87 -4.64
CA HIS A 501 -12.87 30.23 -4.31
C HIS A 501 -13.40 30.89 -5.58
N TYR A 502 -14.71 31.18 -5.60
CA TYR A 502 -15.40 31.71 -6.77
C TYR A 502 -15.30 33.26 -6.82
N PRO A 503 -15.44 33.86 -8.02
CA PRO A 503 -15.41 35.31 -8.19
C PRO A 503 -16.49 36.08 -7.41
N ASP A 504 -17.61 35.42 -7.08
CA ASP A 504 -18.71 35.98 -6.29
C ASP A 504 -18.46 35.95 -4.77
N GLY A 505 -17.29 35.45 -4.33
CA GLY A 505 -16.92 35.31 -2.93
C GLY A 505 -17.37 34.00 -2.29
N LYS A 506 -18.08 33.12 -3.01
CA LYS A 506 -18.41 31.78 -2.50
C LYS A 506 -17.15 30.93 -2.39
N GLU A 507 -17.15 30.03 -1.40
CA GLU A 507 -16.13 28.99 -1.25
C GLU A 507 -16.78 27.60 -1.24
N GLU A 508 -16.10 26.61 -1.81
CA GLU A 508 -16.54 25.22 -1.81
C GLU A 508 -15.36 24.26 -1.74
N ILE A 509 -15.39 23.33 -0.79
CA ILE A 509 -14.44 22.22 -0.73
C ILE A 509 -14.90 21.16 -1.73
N LEU A 510 -14.08 20.93 -2.77
CA LEU A 510 -14.39 19.97 -3.84
C LEU A 510 -13.84 18.57 -3.54
N LEU A 511 -12.73 18.49 -2.79
CA LEU A 511 -12.13 17.23 -2.32
C LEU A 511 -11.41 17.48 -1.01
N ASP A 512 -11.62 16.61 -0.04
CA ASP A 512 -10.94 16.61 1.25
C ASP A 512 -10.47 15.18 1.55
N VAL A 513 -9.16 14.98 1.65
CA VAL A 513 -8.51 13.68 1.89
C VAL A 513 -7.78 13.76 3.24
N PRO A 514 -8.47 13.52 4.37
CA PRO A 514 -7.89 13.65 5.71
C PRO A 514 -6.84 12.59 6.06
N ARG A 515 -6.77 11.48 5.32
CA ARG A 515 -5.76 10.41 5.48
C ARG A 515 -5.14 10.08 4.13
N TYR A 516 -4.28 10.96 3.63
CA TYR A 516 -3.51 10.70 2.42
C TYR A 516 -2.56 9.52 2.67
N ASP A 517 -2.47 8.60 1.71
CA ASP A 517 -1.54 7.47 1.71
C ASP A 517 -0.81 7.45 0.38
N PHE A 518 0.53 7.57 0.43
CA PHE A 518 1.37 7.56 -0.76
C PHE A 518 1.22 6.30 -1.61
N ASN A 519 0.87 5.17 -0.99
CA ASN A 519 0.64 3.92 -1.71
C ASN A 519 -0.68 3.96 -2.52
N TRP A 520 -1.57 4.90 -2.23
CA TRP A 520 -2.89 5.02 -2.84
C TRP A 520 -3.11 6.41 -3.44
N GLN A 521 -2.43 6.69 -4.55
CA GLN A 521 -2.55 7.93 -5.32
C GLN A 521 -3.78 7.90 -6.23
N ILE A 522 -4.94 8.09 -5.60
CA ILE A 522 -6.25 7.95 -6.25
C ILE A 522 -6.57 9.19 -7.09
N VAL A 523 -7.01 8.96 -8.34
CA VAL A 523 -7.69 9.96 -9.16
C VAL A 523 -9.17 9.98 -8.76
N TYR A 524 -9.68 11.14 -8.35
CA TYR A 524 -11.09 11.29 -7.95
C TYR A 524 -11.91 11.80 -9.14
N LEU A 525 -12.81 10.96 -9.68
CA LEU A 525 -13.61 11.28 -10.87
C LEU A 525 -14.92 11.92 -10.42
N LEU A 526 -15.13 13.21 -10.70
CA LEU A 526 -16.38 13.88 -10.32
C LEU A 526 -17.56 13.21 -11.04
N LYS A 527 -18.64 12.96 -10.29
CA LYS A 527 -19.90 12.39 -10.82
C LYS A 527 -20.52 13.21 -11.93
N LYS A 528 -20.34 14.52 -11.85
CA LYS A 528 -20.71 15.48 -12.89
C LYS A 528 -19.57 16.48 -13.07
N PRO A 529 -19.26 16.89 -14.31
CA PRO A 529 -18.30 17.96 -14.54
C PRO A 529 -18.70 19.21 -13.75
N LYS A 530 -17.74 19.83 -13.07
CA LYS A 530 -17.93 21.04 -12.29
C LYS A 530 -17.62 22.25 -13.14
N PHE A 531 -18.57 23.15 -13.31
CA PHE A 531 -18.33 24.44 -13.93
C PHE A 531 -17.59 25.37 -12.97
N LEU A 532 -16.48 25.94 -13.44
CA LEU A 532 -15.67 26.94 -12.75
C LEU A 532 -15.68 28.21 -13.60
N PRO A 533 -16.36 29.30 -13.18
CA PRO A 533 -16.35 30.55 -13.92
C PRO A 533 -14.94 31.15 -13.98
N ALA A 534 -14.65 31.92 -15.02
CA ALA A 534 -13.42 32.70 -15.13
C ALA A 534 -13.19 33.54 -13.85
N GLY A 535 -11.96 33.53 -13.34
CA GLY A 535 -11.56 34.15 -12.08
C GLY A 535 -11.59 33.20 -10.87
N THR A 536 -12.13 31.98 -11.01
CA THR A 536 -12.10 30.99 -9.91
C THR A 536 -10.66 30.66 -9.52
N VAL A 537 -10.35 30.70 -8.22
CA VAL A 537 -9.06 30.29 -7.67
C VAL A 537 -9.22 28.92 -7.01
N MET A 538 -8.49 27.93 -7.51
CA MET A 538 -8.37 26.65 -6.84
C MET A 538 -7.20 26.69 -5.88
N LYS A 539 -7.49 26.58 -4.58
CA LYS A 539 -6.50 26.45 -3.52
C LYS A 539 -6.34 24.99 -3.12
N LEU A 540 -5.09 24.56 -3.07
CA LEU A 540 -4.68 23.23 -2.65
C LEU A 540 -3.91 23.36 -1.35
N GLU A 541 -4.18 22.50 -0.39
CA GLU A 541 -3.49 22.47 0.90
C GLU A 541 -3.11 21.03 1.24
N GLY A 542 -1.82 20.77 1.33
CA GLY A 542 -1.24 19.49 1.71
C GLY A 542 -0.62 19.60 3.10
N HIS A 543 -0.73 18.54 3.89
CA HIS A 543 -0.16 18.43 5.21
C HIS A 543 0.89 17.32 5.23
N PHE A 544 2.02 17.58 5.89
CA PHE A 544 3.18 16.69 5.87
C PHE A 544 3.64 16.29 7.29
N ASP A 545 3.88 15.00 7.51
CA ASP A 545 4.37 14.44 8.77
C ASP A 545 5.85 14.04 8.65
N ASN A 546 6.74 14.95 9.05
CA ASN A 546 8.18 14.73 9.14
C ASN A 546 8.62 14.29 10.55
N SER A 547 7.70 13.76 11.36
CA SER A 547 8.03 13.21 12.69
C SER A 547 8.61 11.80 12.60
N ALA A 548 9.18 11.31 13.71
CA ALA A 548 9.65 9.94 13.84
C ALA A 548 8.50 8.91 13.95
N ASP A 549 7.28 9.39 14.23
CA ASP A 549 6.09 8.54 14.35
C ASP A 549 5.50 8.17 12.99
N ASN A 550 5.86 8.89 11.92
CA ASN A 550 5.50 8.50 10.56
C ASN A 550 6.35 7.29 10.12
N PRO A 551 5.74 6.09 9.95
CA PRO A 551 6.48 4.88 9.60
C PRO A 551 7.11 4.93 8.20
N LEU A 552 6.61 5.80 7.31
CA LEU A 552 7.15 6.03 5.96
C LEU A 552 8.31 7.03 5.94
N ASN A 553 8.53 7.78 7.02
CA ASN A 553 9.56 8.81 7.05
C ASN A 553 10.96 8.16 7.08
N PRO A 554 11.79 8.33 6.04
CA PRO A 554 13.11 7.71 5.99
C PRO A 554 14.11 8.38 6.93
N ASP A 555 13.93 9.67 7.24
CA ASP A 555 14.78 10.42 8.15
C ASP A 555 14.02 11.64 8.72
N PRO A 556 13.57 11.61 9.99
CA PRO A 556 12.85 12.71 10.62
C PRO A 556 13.75 13.87 11.05
N ALA A 557 15.07 13.70 11.05
CA ALA A 557 16.02 14.74 11.47
C ALA A 557 16.38 15.71 10.32
N GLN A 558 15.98 15.41 9.08
CA GLN A 558 16.29 16.22 7.91
C GLN A 558 15.26 17.30 7.65
N PHE A 559 15.74 18.44 7.14
CA PHE A 559 14.89 19.38 6.44
C PHE A 559 14.51 18.80 5.08
N VAL A 560 13.23 18.88 4.71
CA VAL A 560 12.73 18.26 3.48
C VAL A 560 12.24 19.34 2.51
N ARG A 561 12.60 19.21 1.24
CA ARG A 561 12.31 20.16 0.17
C ARG A 561 11.68 19.44 -1.02
N TRP A 562 11.32 20.20 -2.06
CA TRP A 562 10.91 19.62 -3.34
C TRP A 562 11.99 18.69 -3.91
N GLY A 563 11.59 17.51 -4.38
CA GLY A 563 12.41 16.60 -5.17
C GLY A 563 11.60 15.46 -5.80
N ASP A 564 12.20 14.80 -6.80
CA ASP A 564 11.53 13.77 -7.60
C ASP A 564 11.52 12.39 -6.93
N GLN A 565 12.37 12.20 -5.93
CA GLN A 565 12.50 10.92 -5.24
C GLN A 565 11.52 10.84 -4.08
N THR A 566 11.04 9.64 -3.78
CA THR A 566 10.01 9.42 -2.77
C THR A 566 10.44 9.81 -1.34
N TRP A 567 11.76 9.91 -1.09
CA TRP A 567 12.29 10.40 0.19
C TRP A 567 12.43 11.93 0.26
N ASP A 568 12.40 12.64 -0.87
CA ASP A 568 12.10 14.07 -0.93
C ASP A 568 10.58 14.29 -0.82
N GLU A 569 10.08 15.50 -1.03
CA GLU A 569 8.64 15.74 -1.08
C GLU A 569 8.18 16.43 -2.35
N MET A 570 6.88 16.33 -2.61
CA MET A 570 6.18 17.17 -3.57
C MET A 570 4.90 17.72 -2.96
N MET A 571 4.54 18.93 -3.38
CA MET A 571 3.23 19.52 -3.12
C MET A 571 2.58 19.88 -4.46
N LEU A 572 1.72 19.00 -4.97
CA LEU A 572 0.93 19.26 -6.16
C LEU A 572 -0.45 18.61 -6.08
N GLY A 573 -1.36 19.17 -6.86
CA GLY A 573 -2.54 18.44 -7.28
C GLY A 573 -2.87 18.78 -8.72
N SER A 574 -3.26 17.76 -9.47
CA SER A 574 -3.68 17.88 -10.86
C SER A 574 -5.20 17.76 -10.98
N MET A 575 -5.68 18.34 -12.08
CA MET A 575 -7.09 18.50 -12.41
C MET A 575 -7.24 18.29 -13.91
N THR A 576 -8.02 17.30 -14.33
CA THR A 576 -8.42 17.21 -15.73
C THR A 576 -9.50 18.25 -16.00
N VAL A 577 -9.28 19.10 -17.00
CA VAL A 577 -10.16 20.24 -17.33
C VAL A 577 -10.34 20.42 -18.84
N SER A 578 -11.37 21.17 -19.23
CA SER A 578 -11.55 21.71 -20.59
C SER A 578 -12.11 23.13 -20.53
N ALA A 579 -11.91 23.92 -21.59
CA ALA A 579 -12.57 25.21 -21.70
C ALA A 579 -14.09 25.01 -21.91
N ALA A 580 -14.90 25.72 -21.13
CA ALA A 580 -16.36 25.53 -21.12
C ALA A 580 -17.00 25.94 -22.46
N ASN A 581 -16.50 27.02 -23.06
CA ASN A 581 -17.05 27.60 -24.28
C ASN A 581 -16.38 27.08 -25.57
N GLN A 582 -15.36 26.22 -25.47
CA GLN A 582 -14.66 25.68 -26.64
C GLN A 582 -15.56 24.73 -27.45
N ASN A 583 -15.54 24.89 -28.77
CA ASN A 583 -16.09 23.95 -29.74
C ASN A 583 -15.20 23.90 -30.99
N LEU A 584 -14.18 23.06 -30.94
CA LEU A 584 -13.18 22.92 -32.01
C LEU A 584 -13.81 22.44 -33.34
N GLN A 585 -14.91 21.70 -33.29
CA GLN A 585 -15.63 21.29 -34.51
C GLN A 585 -16.24 22.51 -35.21
N ALA A 586 -17.01 23.33 -34.47
CA ALA A 586 -17.61 24.54 -35.02
C ALA A 586 -16.55 25.55 -35.50
N GLU A 587 -15.43 25.68 -34.77
CA GLU A 587 -14.31 26.54 -35.16
C GLU A 587 -13.69 26.12 -36.50
N ARG A 588 -13.53 24.80 -36.74
CA ARG A 588 -13.04 24.28 -38.03
C ARG A 588 -14.05 24.50 -39.16
N GLU A 589 -15.33 24.23 -38.92
CA GLU A 589 -16.41 24.46 -39.91
C GLU A 589 -16.50 25.94 -40.31
N ALA A 590 -16.33 26.86 -39.35
CA ALA A 590 -16.29 28.29 -39.61
C ALA A 590 -15.04 28.70 -40.43
N ALA A 591 -13.89 28.07 -40.20
CA ALA A 591 -12.66 28.34 -40.94
C ALA A 591 -12.68 27.79 -42.39
N GLU A 592 -13.43 26.72 -42.65
CA GLU A 592 -13.59 26.12 -43.98
C GLU A 592 -14.67 26.81 -44.84
N THR A 593 -15.52 27.65 -44.23
CA THR A 593 -16.53 28.43 -44.96
C THR A 593 -15.86 29.64 -45.64
N PRO A 594 -15.79 29.72 -46.98
CA PRO A 594 -15.21 30.89 -47.64
C PRO A 594 -16.05 32.12 -47.28
N VAL A 595 -15.40 33.20 -46.86
CA VAL A 595 -16.07 34.51 -46.76
C VAL A 595 -16.49 34.86 -48.19
N SER A 596 -17.75 34.63 -48.51
CA SER A 596 -18.38 35.16 -49.72
C SER A 596 -18.21 36.68 -49.63
N SER A 597 -17.28 37.23 -50.40
CA SER A 597 -17.21 38.68 -50.63
C SER A 597 -18.51 39.09 -51.32
N ALA A 598 -19.47 39.52 -50.51
CA ALA A 598 -20.65 40.23 -50.99
C ALA A 598 -20.18 41.44 -51.80
N GLY A 599 -20.76 41.57 -52.99
CA GLY A 599 -20.34 42.49 -54.03
C GLY A 599 -20.27 43.95 -53.59
N GLY A 600 -19.26 44.64 -54.12
CA GLY A 600 -19.30 46.07 -54.35
C GLY A 600 -19.36 46.28 -55.86
N GLU A 601 -20.39 47.00 -56.29
CA GLU A 601 -20.67 47.47 -57.66
C GLU A 601 -19.53 48.24 -58.32
#